data_AF-A0A8S0Z3Y7-F1
#
_entry.id   AF-A0A8S0Z3Y7-F1
#
_cell.length_a   1.000
_cell.length_b   1.000
_cell.length_c   1.000
_cell.angle_alpha   90.00
_cell.angle_beta   90.00
_cell.angle_gamma   90.00
#
_symmetry.space_group_name_H-M   'P 1'
#
loop_
_entity.id
_entity.type
_entity.pdbx_description
1 polymer ?
#
loop_
_entity_poly.entity_id
_entity_poly.type
_entity_poly.pdbx_seq_one_letter_code
_entity_poly.pdbx_strand_id
1 'polypeptide(L)'
;MDILTKEDVKRVDFDPFDMTRLWRRGTYRTVPIGRLVMNRRVDNHFRDVEQAAFSPDNLVPGITGPVDIVFRSRKIFYPDAQNYRLGVNHANIAVNAPLYEKTYSRDGVAPVLDNMKDAPNYFPNSFLTGLYLMWMKRGQETCP
;
A
#
# COMPACT_ATOMS: atom_id res chain seq x y z
N MET A 1 -1.35 2.28 20.18
CA MET A 1 -0.06 2.26 19.48
C MET A 1 1.00 2.74 20.44
N ASP A 2 2.06 1.97 20.62
CA ASP A 2 3.16 2.36 21.50
C ASP A 2 4.14 3.25 20.74
N ILE A 3 4.60 4.33 21.38
CA ILE A 3 5.50 5.31 20.78
C ILE A 3 6.88 5.17 21.43
N LEU A 4 7.88 4.89 20.61
CA LEU A 4 9.28 4.90 20.98
C LEU A 4 9.97 6.05 20.25
N THR A 5 10.57 6.98 21.00
CA THR A 5 11.29 8.12 20.41
C THR A 5 12.70 7.71 19.99
N LYS A 6 13.35 8.50 19.11
CA LYS A 6 14.72 8.22 18.67
C LYS A 6 15.72 8.28 19.83
N GLU A 7 15.44 9.11 20.82
CA GLU A 7 16.22 9.25 22.05
C GLU A 7 16.08 8.01 22.94
N ASP A 8 14.87 7.47 23.04
CA ASP A 8 14.60 6.26 23.83
C ASP A 8 15.24 5.01 23.20
N VAL A 9 15.30 4.92 21.87
CA VAL A 9 15.99 3.83 21.15
C VAL A 9 17.45 3.66 21.61
N LYS A 10 18.13 4.74 22.01
CA LYS A 10 19.52 4.67 22.48
C LYS A 10 19.66 4.17 23.92
N ARG A 11 18.56 4.14 24.68
CA ARG A 11 18.54 3.84 26.12
C ARG A 11 18.03 2.43 26.42
N VAL A 12 17.45 1.75 25.45
CA VAL A 12 16.94 0.39 25.63
C VAL A 12 18.08 -0.62 25.74
N ASP A 13 17.91 -1.63 26.58
CA ASP A 13 18.84 -2.74 26.84
C ASP A 13 18.69 -3.90 25.85
N PHE A 14 17.79 -3.78 24.88
CA PHE A 14 17.52 -4.78 23.84
C PHE A 14 17.35 -4.11 22.48
N ASP A 15 17.41 -4.91 21.41
CA ASP A 15 17.10 -4.43 20.05
C ASP A 15 15.58 -4.21 19.89
N PRO A 16 15.10 -2.96 19.74
CA PRO A 16 13.68 -2.67 19.62
C PRO A 16 13.08 -3.12 18.28
N PHE A 17 13.91 -3.51 17.30
CA PHE A 17 13.49 -3.98 15.98
C PHE A 17 13.53 -5.52 15.85
N ASP A 18 13.93 -6.23 16.90
CA ASP A 18 13.88 -7.69 16.96
C ASP A 18 12.42 -8.16 17.09
N MET A 19 11.90 -8.80 16.04
CA MET A 19 10.54 -9.33 15.99
C MET A 19 10.26 -10.46 17.00
N THR A 20 11.29 -11.09 17.57
CA THR A 20 11.14 -12.16 18.55
C THR A 20 10.87 -11.63 19.96
N ARG A 21 11.05 -10.32 20.18
CA ARG A 21 10.91 -9.67 21.48
C ARG A 21 9.74 -8.70 21.49
N LEU A 22 8.96 -8.75 22.55
CA LEU A 22 7.91 -7.78 22.81
C LEU A 22 8.46 -6.59 23.59
N TRP A 23 7.99 -5.40 23.23
CA TRP A 23 8.17 -4.21 24.06
C TRP A 23 7.45 -4.42 25.39
N ARG A 24 8.15 -4.15 26.51
CA ARG A 24 7.60 -4.38 27.84
C ARG A 24 6.36 -3.50 28.05
N ARG A 25 5.28 -4.08 28.59
CA ARG A 25 4.05 -3.33 28.86
C ARG A 25 4.31 -2.24 29.91
N GLY A 26 3.82 -1.03 29.65
CA GLY A 26 3.91 0.10 30.59
C GLY A 26 5.23 0.88 30.55
N THR A 27 6.21 0.48 29.72
CA THR A 27 7.47 1.24 29.58
C THR A 27 7.37 2.39 28.56
N TYR A 28 6.42 2.32 27.63
CA TYR A 28 6.26 3.29 26.55
C TYR A 28 4.90 3.99 26.62
N ARG A 29 4.82 5.17 26.01
CA ARG A 29 3.57 5.91 25.88
C ARG A 29 2.67 5.21 24.86
N THR A 30 1.58 4.61 25.34
CA THR A 30 0.53 4.06 24.48
C THR A 30 -0.47 5.16 24.12
N VAL A 31 -0.64 5.43 22.82
CA VAL A 31 -1.62 6.39 22.30
C VAL A 31 -2.77 5.66 21.59
N PRO A 32 -4.04 5.96 21.92
CA PRO A 32 -5.18 5.49 21.14
C PRO A 32 -5.24 6.28 19.82
N ILE A 33 -5.35 5.57 18.69
CA ILE A 33 -5.41 6.17 17.35
C ILE A 33 -6.87 6.24 16.86
N GLY A 34 -7.58 5.11 16.93
CA GLY A 34 -8.96 5.01 16.46
C GLY A 34 -9.46 3.57 16.54
N ARG A 35 -10.63 3.31 15.96
CA ARG A 35 -11.25 1.98 15.91
C ARG A 35 -11.73 1.68 14.49
N LEU A 36 -11.33 0.53 13.96
CA LEU A 36 -11.88 -0.01 12.72
C LEU A 36 -13.14 -0.82 13.03
N VAL A 37 -14.21 -0.63 12.25
CA VAL A 37 -15.47 -1.37 12.38
C VAL A 37 -15.83 -2.00 11.04
N MET A 38 -15.99 -3.31 11.02
CA MET A 38 -16.43 -4.06 9.84
C MET A 38 -17.96 -4.03 9.78
N ASN A 39 -18.52 -3.25 8.85
CA ASN A 39 -19.97 -3.00 8.75
C ASN A 39 -20.63 -3.56 7.47
N ARG A 40 -19.86 -4.17 6.57
CA ARG A 40 -20.35 -4.67 5.28
C ARG A 40 -19.73 -6.03 4.95
N ARG A 41 -20.55 -6.94 4.41
CA ARG A 41 -20.10 -8.23 3.86
C ARG A 41 -19.75 -8.08 2.38
N VAL A 42 -18.95 -9.00 1.86
CA VAL A 42 -18.62 -9.05 0.43
C VAL A 42 -19.75 -9.70 -0.37
N ASP A 43 -20.02 -9.20 -1.57
CA ASP A 43 -21.02 -9.78 -2.48
C ASP A 43 -20.47 -10.99 -3.23
N ASN A 44 -19.16 -10.98 -3.53
CA ASN A 44 -18.47 -12.07 -4.21
C ASN A 44 -17.14 -12.38 -3.53
N HIS A 45 -17.08 -13.55 -2.88
CA HIS A 45 -15.90 -14.00 -2.14
C HIS A 45 -14.66 -14.15 -3.03
N PHE A 46 -14.80 -14.74 -4.22
CA PHE A 46 -13.65 -14.97 -5.09
C PHE A 46 -13.10 -13.66 -5.66
N ARG A 47 -13.96 -12.70 -5.98
CA ARG A 47 -13.54 -11.38 -6.49
C ARG A 47 -12.90 -10.52 -5.41
N ASP A 48 -13.49 -10.49 -4.22
CA ASP A 48 -13.14 -9.48 -3.20
C ASP A 48 -12.23 -10.03 -2.10
N VAL A 49 -12.23 -11.34 -1.83
CA VAL A 49 -11.40 -11.97 -0.78
C VAL A 49 -10.23 -12.73 -1.39
N GLU A 50 -10.50 -13.69 -2.29
CA GLU A 50 -9.44 -14.53 -2.86
C GLU A 50 -8.44 -13.72 -3.70
N GLN A 51 -8.92 -12.71 -4.42
CA GLN A 51 -8.07 -11.84 -5.23
C GLN A 51 -7.49 -10.64 -4.47
N ALA A 52 -7.78 -10.49 -3.18
CA ALA A 52 -7.17 -9.43 -2.39
C ALA A 52 -5.64 -9.63 -2.29
N ALA A 53 -4.90 -8.54 -2.43
CA ALA A 53 -3.44 -8.52 -2.44
C ALA A 53 -2.92 -7.50 -1.42
N PHE A 54 -2.60 -7.98 -0.21
CA PHE A 54 -2.02 -7.16 0.84
C PHE A 54 -0.49 -7.26 0.80
N SER A 55 0.20 -6.14 0.61
CA SER A 55 1.66 -6.08 0.69
C SER A 55 2.10 -5.09 1.78
N PRO A 56 3.07 -5.45 2.64
CA PRO A 56 3.68 -4.51 3.58
C PRO A 56 4.44 -3.37 2.89
N ASP A 57 4.75 -3.50 1.59
CA ASP A 57 5.37 -2.45 0.79
C ASP A 57 4.42 -1.30 0.46
N ASN A 58 3.10 -1.51 0.56
CA ASN A 58 2.07 -0.52 0.26
C ASN A 58 1.95 0.50 1.41
N LEU A 59 3.02 1.25 1.67
CA LEU A 59 3.11 2.30 2.68
C LEU A 59 2.61 3.65 2.12
N VAL A 60 2.16 4.52 3.02
CA VAL A 60 1.69 5.88 2.70
C VAL A 60 2.65 6.93 3.28
N PRO A 61 2.72 8.14 2.68
CA PRO A 61 3.51 9.23 3.24
C PRO A 61 3.20 9.46 4.72
N GLY A 62 4.25 9.49 5.55
CA GLY A 62 4.13 9.62 7.01
C GLY A 62 4.27 8.29 7.77
N ILE A 63 4.12 7.14 7.11
CA ILE A 63 4.37 5.82 7.72
C ILE A 63 5.56 5.17 7.00
N THR A 64 6.66 5.02 7.71
CA THR A 64 7.84 4.31 7.22
C THR A 64 7.88 2.90 7.80
N GLY A 65 8.33 1.94 6.99
CA GLY A 65 8.55 0.57 7.46
C GLY A 65 9.65 0.50 8.55
N PRO A 66 9.55 -0.48 9.46
CA PRO A 66 10.62 -0.76 10.43
C PRO A 66 11.91 -1.20 9.75
N VAL A 67 13.03 -1.05 10.47
CA VAL A 67 14.37 -1.48 10.01
C VAL A 67 14.65 -2.90 10.49
N ASP A 68 13.73 -3.84 10.23
CA ASP A 68 13.92 -5.25 10.55
C ASP A 68 14.10 -6.11 9.29
N ILE A 69 14.84 -7.20 9.44
CA ILE A 69 15.21 -8.08 8.33
C ILE A 69 13.97 -8.76 7.74
N VAL A 70 12.99 -9.13 8.58
CA VAL A 70 11.82 -9.86 8.12
C VAL A 70 10.86 -8.96 7.36
N PHE A 71 10.60 -7.75 7.83
CA PHE A 71 9.86 -6.74 7.09
C PHE A 71 10.52 -6.47 5.75
N ARG A 72 11.85 -6.31 5.71
CA ARG A 72 12.59 -6.13 4.45
C ARG A 72 12.37 -7.29 3.48
N SER A 73 12.41 -8.53 3.96
CA SER A 73 12.10 -9.69 3.12
C SER A 73 10.65 -9.68 2.63
N ARG A 74 9.69 -9.42 3.54
CA ARG A 74 8.26 -9.40 3.20
C ARG A 74 7.91 -8.30 2.20
N LYS A 75 8.59 -7.16 2.27
CA LYS A 75 8.50 -6.07 1.30
C LYS A 75 8.73 -6.55 -0.14
N ILE A 76 9.65 -7.49 -0.33
CA ILE A 76 10.03 -8.02 -1.64
C ILE A 76 9.14 -9.21 -2.04
N PHE A 77 8.92 -10.15 -1.12
CA PHE A 77 8.29 -11.43 -1.46
C PHE A 77 6.77 -11.36 -1.64
N TYR A 78 6.07 -10.43 -0.97
CA TYR A 78 4.61 -10.33 -1.14
C TYR A 78 4.22 -9.88 -2.55
N PRO A 79 4.79 -8.79 -3.11
CA PRO A 79 4.54 -8.40 -4.50
C PRO A 79 4.92 -9.49 -5.50
N ASP A 80 6.04 -10.18 -5.29
CA ASP A 80 6.49 -11.27 -6.16
C ASP A 80 5.48 -12.44 -6.19
N ALA A 81 5.05 -12.92 -5.02
CA ALA A 81 4.04 -13.96 -4.92
C ALA A 81 2.70 -13.53 -5.54
N GLN A 82 2.33 -12.26 -5.39
CA GLN A 82 1.09 -11.70 -5.96
C GLN A 82 1.14 -11.62 -7.49
N ASN A 83 2.30 -11.21 -8.04
CA ASN A 83 2.52 -11.19 -9.49
C ASN A 83 2.37 -12.59 -10.10
N TYR A 84 2.90 -13.62 -9.44
CA TYR A 84 2.73 -15.00 -9.90
C TYR A 84 1.28 -15.48 -9.75
N ARG A 85 0.66 -15.23 -8.60
CA ARG A 85 -0.67 -15.74 -8.25
C ARG A 85 -1.82 -15.09 -9.04
N LEU A 86 -1.76 -13.77 -9.25
CA LEU A 86 -2.84 -12.96 -9.81
C LEU A 86 -2.48 -12.27 -11.12
N GLY A 87 -1.21 -12.32 -11.53
CA GLY A 87 -0.68 -11.62 -12.68
C GLY A 87 -0.09 -10.25 -12.33
N VAL A 88 0.69 -9.71 -13.26
CA VAL A 88 1.39 -8.42 -13.11
C VAL A 88 0.44 -7.24 -12.87
N ASN A 89 -0.77 -7.31 -13.43
CA ASN A 89 -1.77 -6.25 -13.33
C ASN A 89 -2.80 -6.49 -12.22
N HIS A 90 -2.47 -7.26 -11.18
CA HIS A 90 -3.37 -7.53 -10.06
C HIS A 90 -3.78 -6.26 -9.29
N ALA A 91 -3.01 -5.18 -9.38
CA ALA A 91 -3.34 -3.87 -8.84
C ALA A 91 -4.59 -3.26 -9.51
N ASN A 92 -4.92 -3.64 -10.75
CA ASN A 92 -6.12 -3.17 -11.46
C ASN A 92 -7.40 -3.93 -11.08
N ILE A 93 -7.31 -4.98 -10.27
CA ILE A 93 -8.48 -5.69 -9.75
C ILE A 93 -9.21 -4.75 -8.77
N ALA A 94 -10.53 -4.64 -8.88
CA ALA A 94 -11.33 -3.63 -8.17
C ALA A 94 -11.09 -3.54 -6.65
N VAL A 95 -10.78 -4.67 -5.98
CA VAL A 95 -10.49 -4.69 -4.54
C VAL A 95 -9.09 -4.17 -4.18
N ASN A 96 -8.13 -4.27 -5.11
CA ASN A 96 -6.74 -3.84 -4.92
C ASN A 96 -6.48 -2.44 -5.49
N ALA A 97 -7.36 -1.98 -6.39
CA ALA A 97 -7.20 -0.72 -7.09
C ALA A 97 -7.19 0.47 -6.12
N PRO A 98 -6.15 1.32 -6.17
CA PRO A 98 -6.14 2.53 -5.36
C PRO A 98 -7.18 3.52 -5.89
N LEU A 99 -7.72 4.37 -5.00
CA LEU A 99 -8.61 5.45 -5.41
C LEU A 99 -7.91 6.46 -6.33
N TYR A 100 -6.60 6.66 -6.13
CA TYR A 100 -5.76 7.55 -6.91
C TYR A 100 -4.45 6.85 -7.27
N GLU A 101 -4.09 6.88 -8.56
CA GLU A 101 -2.89 6.22 -9.07
C GLU A 101 -2.11 7.16 -10.01
N LYS A 102 -0.78 7.10 -9.88
CA LYS A 102 0.17 7.73 -10.79
C LYS A 102 1.20 6.68 -11.20
N THR A 103 1.00 6.03 -12.34
CA THR A 103 1.93 5.04 -12.87
C THR A 103 2.21 5.31 -14.35
N TYR A 104 3.36 4.85 -14.81
CA TYR A 104 3.74 4.81 -16.23
C TYR A 104 3.76 3.37 -16.75
N SER A 105 3.42 2.39 -15.91
CA SER A 105 3.36 0.98 -16.31
C SER A 105 2.28 0.78 -17.37
N ARG A 106 2.60 0.02 -18.42
CA ARG A 106 1.72 -0.28 -19.56
C ARG A 106 1.71 -1.77 -19.84
N ASP A 107 0.66 -2.19 -20.53
CA ASP A 107 0.49 -3.53 -21.08
C ASP A 107 0.54 -4.64 -20.00
N GLY A 108 0.94 -5.85 -20.39
CA GLY A 108 0.94 -7.04 -19.54
C GLY A 108 -0.33 -7.88 -19.67
N VAL A 109 -0.40 -8.96 -18.91
CA VAL A 109 -1.58 -9.85 -18.89
C VAL A 109 -2.76 -9.11 -18.27
N ALA A 110 -3.97 -9.32 -18.80
CA ALA A 110 -5.19 -8.73 -18.28
C ALA A 110 -5.31 -8.93 -16.74
N PRO A 111 -5.86 -7.96 -16.00
CA PRO A 111 -6.65 -6.80 -16.46
C PRO A 111 -5.84 -5.53 -16.72
N VAL A 112 -5.99 -4.92 -17.91
CA VAL A 112 -5.23 -3.71 -18.33
C VAL A 112 -6.04 -2.41 -18.32
N LEU A 113 -7.33 -2.45 -17.96
CA LEU A 113 -8.27 -1.32 -18.07
C LEU A 113 -8.19 -0.68 -19.47
N ASP A 114 -8.08 0.65 -19.56
CA ASP A 114 -7.89 1.41 -20.81
C ASP A 114 -6.40 1.56 -21.20
N ASN A 115 -5.48 0.92 -20.47
CA ASN A 115 -4.02 1.03 -20.65
C ASN A 115 -3.54 2.48 -20.80
N MET A 116 -4.14 3.42 -20.05
CA MET A 116 -3.90 4.88 -20.08
C MET A 116 -4.00 5.58 -21.45
N LYS A 117 -4.64 4.96 -22.46
CA LYS A 117 -4.87 5.58 -23.78
C LYS A 117 -3.58 6.16 -24.38
N ASP A 118 -3.68 7.31 -25.04
CA ASP A 118 -2.58 8.01 -25.70
C ASP A 118 -1.70 8.87 -24.76
N ALA A 119 -1.72 8.60 -23.45
CA ALA A 119 -0.82 9.32 -22.54
C ALA A 119 0.65 8.95 -22.82
N PRO A 120 1.62 9.84 -22.53
CA PRO A 120 3.04 9.51 -22.61
C PRO A 120 3.42 8.33 -21.69
N ASN A 121 4.38 7.50 -22.10
CA ASN A 121 4.85 6.33 -21.35
C ASN A 121 6.25 6.52 -20.72
N TYR A 122 6.80 7.74 -20.74
CA TYR A 122 8.14 8.05 -20.21
C TYR A 122 8.15 9.34 -19.39
N PHE A 123 9.12 9.48 -18.49
CA PHE A 123 9.37 10.69 -17.71
C PHE A 123 10.89 10.95 -17.60
N PRO A 124 11.37 12.20 -17.71
CA PRO A 124 10.61 13.43 -17.97
C PRO A 124 10.13 13.53 -19.42
N ASN A 125 8.98 14.18 -19.64
CA ASN A 125 8.44 14.46 -20.96
C ASN A 125 7.96 15.92 -21.06
N SER A 126 7.90 16.45 -22.28
CA SER A 126 7.52 17.84 -22.57
C SER A 126 6.00 18.05 -22.66
N PHE A 127 5.23 16.97 -22.61
CA PHE A 127 3.79 17.07 -22.50
C PHE A 127 3.49 17.47 -21.06
N LEU A 128 2.80 18.60 -20.85
CA LEU A 128 2.20 18.95 -19.55
C LEU A 128 1.28 17.79 -19.18
N THR A 129 1.82 16.84 -18.44
CA THR A 129 1.41 15.44 -18.62
C THR A 129 -0.02 15.31 -18.13
N GLY A 130 -0.84 14.51 -18.85
CA GLY A 130 -2.23 14.19 -18.51
C GLY A 130 -2.47 13.65 -17.08
N LEU A 131 -1.42 13.49 -16.28
CA LEU A 131 -1.46 13.41 -14.83
C LEU A 131 -2.17 14.58 -14.14
N TYR A 132 -2.19 15.79 -14.71
CA TYR A 132 -2.94 16.94 -14.15
C TYR A 132 -4.43 16.92 -14.53
N LEU A 133 -4.79 16.34 -15.69
CA LEU A 133 -6.16 16.30 -16.19
C LEU A 133 -6.97 15.10 -15.66
N MET A 134 -6.34 13.94 -15.40
CA MET A 134 -7.01 12.83 -14.71
C MET A 134 -7.38 13.19 -13.26
N TRP A 135 -6.65 14.13 -12.66
CA TRP A 135 -6.92 14.69 -11.33
C TRP A 135 -8.26 15.43 -11.25
N MET A 136 -8.67 16.16 -12.30
CA MET A 136 -9.93 16.89 -12.28
C MET A 136 -11.15 16.02 -12.59
N LYS A 137 -11.01 14.99 -13.43
CA LYS A 137 -12.17 14.19 -13.87
C LYS A 137 -12.67 13.17 -12.84
N ARG A 138 -11.82 12.62 -11.96
CA ARG A 138 -12.27 11.70 -10.89
C ARG A 138 -12.67 12.39 -9.58
N GLY A 139 -12.38 13.69 -9.43
CA GLY A 139 -12.79 14.49 -8.27
C GLY A 139 -14.17 15.16 -8.40
N GLN A 140 -14.85 15.00 -9.53
CA GLN A 140 -16.15 15.63 -9.81
C GLN A 140 -17.35 14.67 -9.68
N GLU A 141 -17.12 13.38 -9.42
CA GLU A 141 -18.18 12.46 -8.99
C GLU A 141 -18.28 12.52 -7.47
N THR A 142 -18.94 13.58 -7.00
CA THR A 142 -19.33 13.78 -5.60
C THR A 142 -20.17 12.60 -5.11
N CYS A 143 -19.89 12.14 -3.89
CA CYS A 143 -20.89 11.45 -3.08
C CYS A 143 -22.18 12.29 -3.02
N PRO A 144 -23.37 11.66 -2.91
CA PRO A 144 -24.58 12.37 -2.52
C PRO A 144 -24.44 13.02 -1.13
#